data_AF-A0A969K6Q5-F1
#
_entry.id   AF-A0A969K6Q5-F1
#
_cell.length_a   1.000
_cell.length_b   1.000
_cell.length_c   1.000
_cell.angle_alpha   90.00
_cell.angle_beta   90.00
_cell.angle_gamma   90.00
#
_symmetry.space_group_name_H-M   'P 1'
#
loop_
_entity.id
_entity.type
_entity.pdbx_description
1 polymer ?
#
loop_
_entity_poly.entity_id
_entity_poly.type
_entity_poly.pdbx_seq_one_letter_code
_entity_poly.pdbx_strand_id
1 'polypeptide(L)' 'MTIAEQVYTIVQSLSEEQASEVLSFAATLQQRDSQPAIPEDEAQVRWQELVRSTAGAFPDFPSLEEIRSGYGEDGPRESL' A
#
# COMPACT_ATOMS: atom_id res chain seq x y z
N MET A 1 0.47 -19.07 -23.66
CA MET A 1 0.87 -19.19 -22.24
C MET A 1 -0.14 -18.42 -21.42
N THR A 2 -0.80 -19.06 -20.47
CA THR A 2 -1.81 -18.47 -19.59
C THR A 2 -1.16 -17.87 -18.34
N ILE A 3 -1.89 -17.03 -17.61
CA ILE A 3 -1.44 -16.46 -16.33
C ILE A 3 -1.12 -17.60 -15.33
N ALA A 4 -1.94 -18.65 -15.29
CA ALA A 4 -1.72 -19.81 -14.43
C ALA A 4 -0.42 -20.56 -14.77
N GLU A 5 -0.12 -20.71 -16.06
CA GLU A 5 1.14 -21.33 -16.52
C GLU A 5 2.35 -20.47 -16.15
N GLN A 6 2.27 -19.14 -16.28
CA GLN A 6 3.34 -18.22 -15.88
C GLN A 6 3.61 -18.29 -14.37
N VAL A 7 2.56 -18.24 -13.55
CA VAL A 7 2.69 -18.37 -12.10
C VAL A 7 3.32 -19.71 -11.73
N TYR A 8 2.91 -20.79 -12.37
CA TYR A 8 3.47 -22.12 -12.14
C TYR A 8 4.98 -22.18 -12.45
N THR A 9 5.40 -21.65 -13.60
CA THR A 9 6.84 -21.61 -13.95
C THR A 9 7.67 -20.79 -12.99
N ILE A 10 7.14 -19.66 -12.50
CA ILE A 10 7.85 -18.82 -11.54
C ILE A 10 8.01 -19.57 -10.22
N VAL A 11 6.92 -20.14 -9.69
CA VAL A 11 6.94 -20.89 -8.42
C VAL A 11 7.87 -22.11 -8.50
N GLN A 12 7.92 -22.81 -9.64
CA GLN A 12 8.84 -23.93 -9.85
C GLN A 12 10.32 -23.54 -9.82
N SER A 13 10.66 -22.29 -10.13
CA SER A 13 12.04 -21.80 -10.16
C SER A 13 12.54 -21.27 -8.82
N LEU A 14 11.68 -21.19 -7.80
CA LEU A 14 12.01 -20.65 -6.48
C LEU A 14 12.82 -21.64 -5.64
N SER A 15 13.68 -21.09 -4.77
CA SER A 15 14.28 -21.87 -3.69
C SER A 15 13.25 -22.24 -2.62
N GLU A 16 13.59 -23.22 -1.76
CA GLU A 16 12.71 -23.64 -0.67
C GLU A 16 12.37 -22.49 0.30
N GLU A 17 13.33 -21.61 0.57
CA GLU A 17 13.14 -20.41 1.39
C GLU A 17 12.14 -19.43 0.76
N GLN A 18 12.29 -19.17 -0.54
CA GLN A 18 11.40 -18.28 -1.29
C GLN A 18 9.99 -18.88 -1.43
N ALA A 19 9.87 -20.19 -1.63
CA ALA A 19 8.59 -20.87 -1.67
C ALA A 19 7.88 -20.81 -0.31
N SER A 20 8.62 -20.96 0.79
CA SER A 20 8.10 -20.81 2.15
C SER A 20 7.56 -19.39 2.40
N GLU A 21 8.28 -18.37 1.92
CA GLU A 21 7.84 -16.97 2.00
C GLU A 21 6.55 -16.72 1.21
N VAL A 22 6.44 -17.25 -0.01
CA VAL A 22 5.23 -17.15 -0.83
C VAL A 22 4.04 -17.84 -0.17
N LEU A 23 4.23 -19.01 0.45
CA LEU A 23 3.17 -19.71 1.18
C LEU A 23 2.74 -18.95 2.44
N SER A 24 3.70 -18.38 3.17
CA SER A 24 3.43 -17.50 4.32
C SER A 24 2.59 -16.30 3.90
N PHE A 25 2.98 -15.61 2.82
CA PHE A 25 2.22 -14.50 2.27
C PHE A 25 0.81 -14.92 1.84
N ALA A 26 0.66 -16.02 1.11
CA ALA A 26 -0.64 -16.54 0.70
C ALA A 26 -1.56 -16.84 1.91
N ALA A 27 -0.99 -17.37 3.00
CA ALA A 27 -1.73 -17.59 4.24
C ALA A 27 -2.24 -16.28 4.87
N THR A 28 -1.45 -15.19 4.81
CA THR A 28 -1.90 -13.88 5.30
C THR A 28 -3.07 -13.31 4.51
N LEU A 29 -3.11 -13.52 3.18
CA LEU A 29 -4.22 -13.10 2.34
C LEU A 29 -5.51 -13.85 2.66
N GLN A 30 -5.44 -15.16 2.88
CA GLN A 30 -6.61 -15.95 3.28
C GLN A 30 -7.20 -15.50 4.62
N GLN A 31 -6.33 -15.12 5.57
CA GLN A 31 -6.77 -14.59 6.86
C GLN A 31 -7.43 -13.20 6.71
N ARG A 32 -6.91 -12.36 5.81
CA ARG A 32 -7.47 -11.04 5.52
C ARG A 32 -8.86 -11.12 4.89
N ASP A 33 -9.09 -12.04 3.95
CA ASP A 33 -10.42 -12.24 3.33
C ASP A 33 -11.46 -12.80 4.31
N SER A 34 -11.00 -13.42 5.39
CA SER A 34 -11.86 -13.88 6.50
C SER A 34 -12.23 -12.74 7.47
N GLN A 35 -11.62 -11.57 7.32
CA GLN A 35 -11.89 -10.44 8.19
C GLN A 35 -13.16 -9.73 7.72
N PRO A 36 -14.18 -9.56 8.58
CA PRO A 36 -15.41 -8.90 8.18
C PRO A 36 -15.10 -7.48 7.70
N ALA A 37 -15.77 -7.07 6.62
CA ALA A 37 -15.71 -5.71 6.14
C ALA A 37 -16.07 -4.76 7.29
N ILE A 38 -15.20 -3.79 7.56
CA ILE A 38 -15.47 -2.75 8.55
C ILE A 38 -16.60 -1.87 7.96
N PRO A 39 -17.68 -1.60 8.70
CA PRO A 39 -18.71 -0.65 8.28
C PRO A 39 -18.07 0.69 7.90
N GLU A 40 -18.58 1.35 6.86
CA GLU A 40 -18.00 2.59 6.32
C GLU A 40 -17.83 3.69 7.39
N ASP A 41 -18.84 3.83 8.27
CA ASP A 41 -18.79 4.77 9.40
C ASP A 41 -17.64 4.46 10.38
N GLU A 42 -17.41 3.18 10.67
CA GLU A 42 -16.33 2.75 11.54
C GLU A 42 -14.96 2.90 10.86
N ALA A 43 -14.89 2.66 9.54
CA ALA A 43 -13.69 2.90 8.75
C ALA A 43 -13.31 4.38 8.73
N GLN A 44 -14.30 5.28 8.61
CA GLN A 44 -14.10 6.73 8.64
C GLN A 44 -13.59 7.21 10.00
N VAL A 45 -14.13 6.68 11.11
CA VAL A 45 -13.66 7.01 12.46
C VAL A 45 -12.21 6.53 12.67
N ARG A 46 -11.91 5.27 12.30
CA ARG A 46 -10.54 4.72 12.40
C ARG A 46 -9.54 5.51 11.54
N TRP A 47 -9.96 5.94 10.36
CA TRP A 47 -9.12 6.78 9.49
C TRP A 47 -8.81 8.13 10.13
N GLN A 48 -9.82 8.82 10.67
CA GLN A 48 -9.60 10.10 11.35
C GLN A 48 -8.66 9.96 12.55
N GLU A 49 -8.80 8.88 13.32
CA GLU A 49 -7.92 8.58 14.46
C GLU A 49 -6.48 8.33 14.01
N LEU A 50 -6.27 7.54 12.95
CA LEU A 50 -4.94 7.30 12.37
C LEU A 50 -4.28 8.58 11.88
N VAL A 51 -5.02 9.43 11.16
CA VAL A 51 -4.49 10.71 10.66
C VAL A 51 -4.11 11.62 11.83
N ARG A 52 -4.92 11.65 12.89
CA ARG A 52 -4.62 12.45 14.09
C ARG A 52 -3.41 11.91 14.85
N SER A 53 -3.28 10.59 14.98
CA SER A 53 -2.15 9.99 15.70
C SER A 53 -0.82 10.11 14.96
N THR A 54 -0.88 10.23 13.63
CA THR A 54 0.29 10.43 12.76
C THR A 54 0.60 11.90 12.48
N ALA A 55 -0.30 12.82 12.81
CA ALA A 55 -0.08 14.25 12.65
C ALA A 55 1.10 14.71 13.52
N GLY A 56 2.14 15.26 12.88
CA GLY A 56 3.36 15.69 13.57
C GLY A 56 4.28 14.53 14.00
N ALA A 57 4.03 13.29 13.57
CA ALA A 57 4.92 12.16 13.82
C ALA A 57 6.28 12.29 13.12
N PHE A 58 6.36 13.15 12.10
CA PHE A 58 7.61 13.50 11.41
C PHE A 58 8.04 14.90 11.85
N PRO A 59 8.94 15.02 12.85
CA PRO A 59 9.44 16.32 13.29
C PRO A 59 10.24 17.04 12.19
N ASP A 60 10.85 16.28 11.28
CA ASP A 60 11.63 16.78 10.14
C ASP A 60 10.83 16.75 8.83
N PHE A 61 9.50 16.91 8.90
CA PHE A 61 8.69 16.97 7.69
C PHE A 61 9.09 18.20 6.86
N PRO A 62 9.42 18.03 5.57
CA PRO A 62 9.89 19.14 4.75
C PRO A 62 8.83 20.24 4.67
N SER A 63 9.28 21.49 4.70
CA SER A 63 8.43 22.65 4.43
C SER A 63 7.83 22.59 3.02
N LEU A 64 6.74 23.30 2.78
CA LEU A 64 6.14 23.38 1.44
C LEU A 64 7.13 23.91 0.39
N GLU A 65 8.05 24.78 0.80
CA GLU A 65 9.10 25.34 -0.06
C GLU A 65 10.14 24.27 -0.41
N GLU A 66 10.55 23.44 0.55
CA GLU A 66 11.45 22.29 0.31
C GLU A 66 10.77 21.23 -0.56
N ILE A 67 9.49 20.93 -0.34
CA ILE A 67 8.72 19.99 -1.17
C ILE A 67 8.64 20.50 -2.61
N ARG A 68 8.46 21.80 -2.81
CA ARG A 68 8.37 22.43 -4.14
C ARG A 68 9.73 22.66 -4.79
N SER A 69 10.82 22.56 -4.02
CA SER A 69 12.16 22.79 -4.55
C SER A 69 12.45 21.80 -5.69
N GLY A 70 12.80 22.34 -6.86
CA GLY A 70 13.11 21.54 -8.05
C GLY A 70 11.92 21.11 -8.92
N TYR A 71 10.67 21.39 -8.54
CA TYR A 71 9.49 20.99 -9.33
C TYR A 71 9.02 22.04 -10.35
N GLY A 72 9.69 23.20 -10.43
CA GLY A 72 9.30 24.29 -11.33
C GLY A 72 8.02 24.99 -10.89
N GLU A 73 7.50 25.87 -11.75
CA GLU A 73 6.21 26.53 -11.50
C GLU A 73 5.05 25.53 -11.69
N ASP A 74 3.98 25.70 -10.90
CA ASP A 74 2.76 24.92 -11.06
C ASP A 74 2.25 25.06 -12.50
N GLY A 75 2.03 23.91 -13.16
CA GLY A 75 1.43 23.89 -14.49
C GLY A 75 0.01 24.46 -14.47
N PRO A 76 -0.47 25.00 -15.60
CA PRO A 76 -1.85 25.47 -15.70
C PRO A 76 -2.80 24.30 -15.37
N ARG A 77 -3.76 24.55 -14.48
CA ARG A 77 -4.85 23.59 -14.23
C ARG A 77 -5.63 23.40 -15.52
N GLU A 78 -5.98 22.15 -15.83
CA GLU A 78 -6.88 21.87 -16.95
C GLU A 78 -8.20 22.64 -16.76
N SER A 79 -8.74 23.16 -17.86
CA SER A 79 -10.03 23.83 -17.85
C SER A 79 -11.12 22.78 -17.65
N LEU A 80 -12.06 23.06 -16.74
CA LEU A 80 -13.23 22.22 -16.47
C LEU A 80 -14.17 22.11 -17.67
#